data_AF-A0A4R1FZR4-F1
#
_entry.id   AF-A0A4R1FZR4-F1
#
_cell.length_a   1.000
_cell.length_b   1.000
_cell.length_c   1.000
_cell.angle_alpha   90.00
_cell.angle_beta   90.00
_cell.angle_gamma   90.00
#
_symmetry.space_group_name_H-M   'P 1'
#
loop_
_entity.id
_entity.type
_entity.pdbx_description
1 polymer ?
#
loop_
_entity_poly.entity_id
_entity_poly.type
_entity_poly.pdbx_seq_one_letter_code
_entity_poly.pdbx_strand_id
1 'polypeptide(L)'
;MYSVVVRRTAAAILAATCALGTISCSGDDTGPVVVVGGDSTTESVLLAEIYSQALERAGTDSTVVTGSSTPLADLDAGRIAVLPARNGALVDRWNPSSPARTPDEVVAALNSSLPQGISVSDAADGTDPRVADTHGATTEKSARTQRVVALYRSGIFDRQQLKKLNYVAGELTTDDLTDLVGQVDTGTDPAVAARAWLDAHAL
;
A
#
# COMPACT_ATOMS: atom_id res chain seq x y z
N MET A 1 43.00 -32.98 48.05
CA MET A 1 42.46 -34.35 48.11
C MET A 1 41.39 -34.36 49.21
N TYR A 2 40.14 -34.02 48.87
CA TYR A 2 39.02 -34.06 49.82
C TYR A 2 37.90 -34.84 49.15
N SER A 3 37.56 -35.94 49.80
CA SER A 3 36.69 -37.01 49.29
C SER A 3 35.21 -36.62 49.32
N VAL A 4 34.52 -37.10 48.30
CA VAL A 4 33.07 -37.06 48.10
C VAL A 4 32.36 -37.93 49.15
N VAL A 5 31.26 -37.43 49.73
CA VAL A 5 30.21 -38.27 50.32
C VAL A 5 28.86 -37.80 49.77
N VAL A 6 28.28 -38.65 48.93
CA VAL A 6 26.90 -38.60 48.44
C VAL A 6 25.98 -39.17 49.51
N ARG A 7 24.86 -38.50 49.81
CA ARG A 7 23.71 -39.14 50.45
C ARG A 7 22.40 -38.63 49.84
N ARG A 8 21.63 -39.59 49.34
CA ARG A 8 20.39 -39.47 48.55
C ARG A 8 19.16 -39.37 49.46
N THR A 9 18.05 -38.91 48.86
CA THR A 9 16.62 -39.00 49.28
C THR A 9 16.20 -38.00 50.37
N ALA A 10 15.04 -37.33 50.34
CA ALA A 10 13.77 -37.64 49.69
C ALA A 10 12.97 -36.36 49.33
N ALA A 11 12.03 -36.54 48.41
CA ALA A 11 11.08 -35.55 47.92
C ALA A 11 10.07 -35.10 48.98
N ALA A 12 9.71 -33.82 48.95
CA ALA A 12 8.50 -33.28 49.55
C ALA A 12 7.81 -32.40 48.50
N ILE A 13 6.79 -32.98 47.85
CA ILE A 13 5.88 -32.30 46.94
C ILE A 13 4.82 -31.60 47.80
N LEU A 14 4.83 -30.26 47.80
CA LEU A 14 3.70 -29.47 48.24
C LEU A 14 3.68 -28.18 47.42
N ALA A 15 2.92 -28.16 46.33
CA ALA A 15 2.69 -26.95 45.55
C ALA A 15 1.18 -26.78 45.33
N ALA A 16 0.70 -25.78 46.08
CA ALA A 16 -0.57 -25.08 46.03
C ALA A 16 -1.40 -25.22 44.75
N THR A 17 -2.66 -25.59 44.94
CA THR A 17 -3.77 -25.45 44.00
C THR A 17 -3.94 -23.96 43.67
N CYS A 18 -3.35 -23.52 42.56
CA CYS A 18 -3.54 -22.17 42.03
C CYS A 18 -4.79 -22.17 41.15
N ALA A 19 -5.70 -21.24 41.43
CA ALA A 19 -6.91 -20.99 40.68
C ALA A 19 -6.59 -20.79 39.19
N LEU A 20 -7.21 -21.60 38.33
CA LEU A 20 -7.21 -21.38 36.89
C LEU A 20 -8.13 -20.20 36.59
N GLY A 21 -7.59 -18.99 36.74
CA GLY A 21 -8.02 -17.88 35.91
C GLY A 21 -7.64 -18.23 34.48
N THR A 22 -8.64 -18.43 33.62
CA THR A 22 -8.40 -18.49 32.18
C THR A 22 -7.98 -17.11 31.74
N ILE A 23 -6.68 -16.83 31.82
CA ILE A 23 -6.03 -15.79 31.04
C ILE A 23 -6.26 -16.22 29.59
N SER A 24 -7.30 -15.66 28.98
CA SER A 24 -7.44 -15.66 27.53
C SER A 24 -6.27 -14.85 27.02
N CYS A 25 -5.18 -15.54 26.72
CA CYS A 25 -4.14 -15.01 25.87
C CYS A 25 -4.79 -14.92 24.49
N SER A 26 -5.47 -13.80 24.24
CA SER A 26 -5.74 -13.38 22.87
C SER A 26 -4.35 -13.21 22.27
N GLY A 27 -3.94 -14.20 21.47
CA GLY A 27 -2.81 -14.00 20.59
C GLY A 27 -3.18 -12.83 19.72
N ASP A 28 -2.47 -11.72 19.91
CA ASP A 28 -2.38 -10.70 18.89
C ASP A 28 -1.72 -11.39 17.69
N ASP A 29 -2.54 -12.06 16.86
CA ASP A 29 -2.18 -12.41 15.49
C ASP A 29 -2.09 -11.08 14.73
N THR A 30 -1.08 -10.30 15.07
CA THR A 30 -0.67 -9.14 14.32
C THR A 30 -0.22 -9.71 12.97
N GLY A 31 -1.09 -9.60 11.97
CA GLY A 31 -0.80 -10.05 10.63
C GLY A 31 0.53 -9.45 10.12
N PRO A 32 1.12 -10.01 9.06
CA PRO A 32 2.37 -9.50 8.52
C PRO A 32 2.24 -8.00 8.19
N VAL A 33 3.20 -7.20 8.66
CA VAL A 33 3.24 -5.75 8.38
C VAL A 33 3.34 -5.53 6.87
N VAL A 34 2.37 -4.82 6.31
CA VAL A 34 2.29 -4.52 4.88
C VAL A 34 3.18 -3.32 4.57
N VAL A 35 4.26 -3.55 3.82
CA VAL A 35 5.12 -2.46 3.34
C VAL A 35 4.49 -1.79 2.13
N VAL A 36 4.04 -0.54 2.28
CA VAL A 36 3.65 0.31 1.17
C VAL A 36 4.86 1.14 0.76
N GLY A 37 5.19 1.17 -0.51
CA GLY A 37 6.41 1.83 -0.95
C GLY A 37 6.29 2.60 -2.24
N GLY A 38 7.39 3.24 -2.62
CA GLY A 38 7.43 4.19 -3.71
C GLY A 38 8.82 4.73 -4.00
N ASP A 39 8.92 5.58 -5.01
CA ASP A 39 10.13 6.35 -5.26
C ASP A 39 10.19 7.60 -4.36
N SER A 40 11.09 8.55 -4.67
CA SER A 40 11.27 9.77 -3.89
C SER A 40 10.43 10.95 -4.38
N THR A 41 9.52 10.77 -5.33
CA THR A 41 8.66 11.87 -5.81
C THR A 41 7.61 12.22 -4.75
N THR A 42 7.23 13.50 -4.67
CA THR A 42 6.19 13.97 -3.74
C THR A 42 4.91 13.15 -3.88
N GLU A 43 4.45 12.94 -5.12
CA GLU A 43 3.25 12.15 -5.40
C GLU A 43 3.39 10.71 -4.92
N SER A 44 4.52 10.03 -5.22
CA SER A 44 4.71 8.64 -4.78
C SER A 44 4.78 8.51 -3.27
N VAL A 45 5.41 9.46 -2.57
CA VAL A 45 5.48 9.47 -1.10
C VAL A 45 4.08 9.69 -0.51
N LEU A 46 3.34 10.67 -1.01
CA LEU A 46 1.99 10.97 -0.56
C LEU A 46 1.03 9.79 -0.81
N LEU A 47 1.07 9.19 -2.00
CA LEU A 47 0.24 8.01 -2.29
C LEU A 47 0.60 6.84 -1.39
N ALA A 48 1.89 6.61 -1.11
CA ALA A 48 2.30 5.56 -0.17
C ALA A 48 1.69 5.79 1.21
N GLU A 49 1.72 7.02 1.72
CA GLU A 49 1.08 7.39 3.00
C GLU A 49 -0.44 7.19 2.99
N ILE A 50 -1.14 7.62 1.94
CA ILE A 50 -2.61 7.44 1.82
C ILE A 50 -2.97 5.96 1.87
N TYR A 51 -2.31 5.12 1.07
CA TYR A 51 -2.60 3.69 1.03
C TYR A 51 -2.20 2.96 2.32
N SER A 52 -1.08 3.34 2.95
CA SER A 52 -0.63 2.78 4.23
C SER A 52 -1.65 3.07 5.34
N GLN A 53 -2.04 4.33 5.49
CA GLN A 53 -2.99 4.73 6.53
C GLN A 53 -4.39 4.18 6.29
N ALA A 54 -4.83 4.04 5.02
CA ALA A 54 -6.10 3.38 4.70
C ALA A 54 -6.10 1.88 5.10
N LEU A 55 -4.97 1.19 4.95
CA LEU A 55 -4.79 -0.19 5.42
C LEU A 55 -4.83 -0.27 6.95
N GLU A 56 -4.18 0.66 7.66
CA GLU A 56 -4.18 0.73 9.12
C GLU A 56 -5.58 0.96 9.69
N ARG A 57 -6.35 1.87 9.10
CA ARG A 57 -7.76 2.10 9.49
C ARG A 57 -8.65 0.88 9.24
N ALA A 58 -8.23 -0.01 8.35
CA ALA A 58 -8.88 -1.30 8.12
C ALA A 58 -8.39 -2.42 9.06
N GLY A 59 -7.47 -2.14 9.98
CA GLY A 59 -6.89 -3.10 10.92
C GLY A 59 -5.74 -3.92 10.34
N THR A 60 -5.11 -3.45 9.25
CA THR A 60 -3.90 -4.06 8.69
C THR A 60 -2.69 -3.23 9.07
N ASP A 61 -1.78 -3.80 9.85
CA ASP A 61 -0.51 -3.14 10.17
C ASP A 61 0.27 -2.82 8.90
N SER A 62 0.75 -1.59 8.80
CA SER A 62 1.40 -1.10 7.60
C SER A 62 2.64 -0.26 7.94
N THR A 63 3.51 -0.09 6.96
CA THR A 63 4.65 0.83 7.07
C THR A 63 5.01 1.39 5.70
N VAL A 64 5.48 2.63 5.67
CA VAL A 64 5.87 3.33 4.46
C VAL A 64 7.38 3.24 4.23
N VAL A 65 7.79 2.80 3.04
CA VAL A 65 9.19 2.79 2.58
C VAL A 65 9.31 3.45 1.22
N THR A 66 9.79 4.70 1.20
CA THR A 66 9.93 5.52 0.00
C THR A 66 11.39 5.82 -0.31
N GLY A 67 11.65 6.42 -1.48
CA GLY A 67 13.01 6.70 -1.94
C GLY A 67 13.69 5.55 -2.68
N SER A 68 12.93 4.52 -3.07
CA SER A 68 13.47 3.48 -3.95
C SER A 68 13.76 4.03 -5.34
N SER A 69 14.92 3.68 -5.91
CA SER A 69 15.22 3.94 -7.32
C SER A 69 14.61 2.89 -8.26
N THR A 70 14.14 1.75 -7.73
CA THR A 70 13.57 0.64 -8.49
C THR A 70 12.36 0.02 -7.78
N PRO A 71 11.29 0.78 -7.50
CA PRO A 71 10.18 0.32 -6.67
C PRO A 71 9.45 -0.91 -7.24
N LEU A 72 9.38 -1.06 -8.56
CA LEU A 72 8.81 -2.26 -9.19
C LEU A 72 9.66 -3.53 -8.97
N ALA A 73 10.99 -3.40 -8.90
CA ALA A 73 11.86 -4.53 -8.57
C ALA A 73 11.81 -4.86 -7.07
N ASP A 74 11.59 -3.85 -6.22
CA ASP A 74 11.35 -4.06 -4.79
C ASP A 74 10.02 -4.75 -4.53
N LEU A 75 8.97 -4.43 -5.31
CA LEU A 75 7.69 -5.13 -5.29
C LEU A 75 7.85 -6.61 -5.69
N ASP A 76 8.54 -6.88 -6.80
CA ASP A 76 8.81 -8.24 -7.28
C ASP A 76 9.62 -9.06 -6.25
N ALA A 77 10.64 -8.45 -5.66
CA ALA A 77 11.44 -9.07 -4.61
C ALA A 77 10.71 -9.20 -3.25
N GLY A 78 9.50 -8.65 -3.13
CA GLY A 78 8.72 -8.67 -1.90
C GLY A 78 9.24 -7.77 -0.78
N ARG A 79 10.14 -6.83 -1.09
CA ARG A 79 10.55 -5.75 -0.16
C ARG A 79 9.43 -4.72 0.01
N ILE A 80 8.64 -4.51 -1.05
CA ILE A 80 7.40 -3.75 -1.03
C ILE A 80 6.25 -4.74 -1.24
N ALA A 81 5.15 -4.56 -0.51
CA ALA A 81 3.92 -5.33 -0.66
C ALA A 81 2.89 -4.59 -1.54
N VAL A 82 2.83 -3.26 -1.43
CA VAL A 82 1.94 -2.39 -2.21
C VAL A 82 2.72 -1.25 -2.82
N LEU A 83 2.54 -1.01 -4.11
CA LEU A 83 3.11 0.10 -4.84
C LEU A 83 2.01 0.90 -5.56
N PRO A 84 1.59 2.04 -4.99
CA PRO A 84 0.76 2.99 -5.72
C PRO A 84 1.50 3.56 -6.93
N ALA A 85 0.85 3.61 -8.09
CA ALA A 85 1.44 4.08 -9.33
C ALA A 85 0.40 4.56 -10.34
N ARG A 86 0.84 5.25 -11.40
CA ARG A 86 -0.03 5.66 -12.52
C ARG A 86 -0.11 4.55 -13.57
N ASN A 87 -1.33 4.12 -13.90
CA ASN A 87 -1.56 3.03 -14.85
C ASN A 87 -0.96 3.31 -16.24
N GLY A 88 -1.01 4.54 -16.72
CA GLY A 88 -0.45 4.91 -18.02
C GLY A 88 1.08 4.78 -18.04
N ALA A 89 1.77 5.27 -17.01
CA ALA A 89 3.21 5.12 -16.84
C ALA A 89 3.64 3.64 -16.74
N LEU A 90 2.80 2.78 -16.15
CA LEU A 90 3.04 1.33 -16.12
C LEU A 90 2.91 0.70 -17.51
N VAL A 91 1.91 1.10 -18.30
CA VAL A 91 1.78 0.66 -19.69
C VAL A 91 2.98 1.13 -20.51
N ASP A 92 3.45 2.35 -20.34
CA ASP A 92 4.62 2.84 -21.07
C ASP A 92 5.90 2.07 -20.70
N ARG A 93 5.97 1.51 -19.49
CA ARG A 93 7.09 0.68 -19.04
C ARG A 93 7.01 -0.77 -19.54
N TRP A 94 5.87 -1.42 -19.40
CA TRP A 94 5.73 -2.86 -19.71
C TRP A 94 5.27 -3.15 -21.13
N ASN A 95 4.58 -2.19 -21.76
CA ASN A 95 4.06 -2.30 -23.11
C ASN A 95 4.15 -0.96 -23.86
N PRO A 96 5.38 -0.44 -24.11
CA PRO A 96 5.61 0.86 -24.71
C PRO A 96 5.00 1.01 -26.11
N SER A 97 4.81 -0.10 -26.84
CA SER A 97 4.18 -0.10 -28.17
C SER A 97 2.66 -0.05 -28.14
N SER A 98 2.02 -0.12 -26.96
CA SER A 98 0.56 -0.10 -26.83
C SER A 98 -0.06 1.20 -27.37
N PRO A 99 -1.02 1.11 -28.32
CA PRO A 99 -1.73 2.27 -28.83
C PRO A 99 -2.82 2.78 -27.88
N ALA A 100 -3.09 2.11 -26.75
CA ALA A 100 -4.17 2.47 -25.83
C ALA A 100 -4.05 3.92 -25.33
N ARG A 101 -5.13 4.71 -25.38
CA ARG A 101 -5.11 6.09 -24.89
C ARG A 101 -6.26 6.40 -23.95
N THR A 102 -7.42 5.80 -24.18
CA THR A 102 -8.62 5.99 -23.36
C THR A 102 -8.55 5.19 -22.05
N PRO A 103 -9.36 5.51 -21.03
CA PRO A 103 -9.27 4.84 -19.75
C PRO A 103 -9.45 3.33 -19.84
N ASP A 104 -10.49 2.87 -20.54
CA ASP A 104 -10.79 1.44 -20.69
C ASP A 104 -9.68 0.70 -21.45
N GLU A 105 -9.15 1.30 -22.51
CA GLU A 105 -8.03 0.73 -23.27
C GLU A 105 -6.76 0.62 -22.42
N VAL A 106 -6.50 1.61 -21.55
CA VAL A 106 -5.31 1.62 -20.70
C VAL A 106 -5.44 0.58 -19.59
N VAL A 107 -6.61 0.45 -18.98
CA VAL A 107 -6.90 -0.62 -18.01
C VAL A 107 -6.74 -1.99 -18.67
N ALA A 108 -7.28 -2.19 -19.86
CA ALA A 108 -7.14 -3.45 -20.60
C ALA A 108 -5.68 -3.74 -20.98
N ALA A 109 -4.96 -2.73 -21.47
CA ALA A 109 -3.55 -2.86 -21.84
C ALA A 109 -2.68 -3.17 -20.62
N LEU A 110 -2.91 -2.51 -19.48
CA LEU A 110 -2.18 -2.77 -18.25
C LEU A 110 -2.41 -4.20 -17.76
N ASN A 111 -3.67 -4.62 -17.63
CA ASN A 111 -4.03 -5.96 -17.18
C ASN A 111 -3.40 -7.06 -18.06
N SER A 112 -3.30 -6.83 -19.36
CA SER A 112 -2.68 -7.77 -20.31
C SER A 112 -1.15 -7.79 -20.24
N SER A 113 -0.53 -6.79 -19.59
CA SER A 113 0.93 -6.61 -19.53
C SER A 113 1.50 -6.88 -18.14
N LEU A 114 0.69 -7.30 -17.16
CA LEU A 114 1.14 -7.53 -15.80
C LEU A 114 2.14 -8.69 -15.72
N PRO A 115 3.26 -8.53 -15.00
CA PRO A 115 4.15 -9.63 -14.68
C PRO A 115 3.45 -10.74 -13.88
N GLN A 116 3.97 -11.96 -13.99
CA GLN A 116 3.47 -13.09 -13.21
C GLN A 116 3.53 -12.80 -11.71
N GLY A 117 2.46 -13.12 -10.99
CA GLY A 117 2.40 -12.90 -9.53
C GLY A 117 2.11 -11.46 -9.11
N ILE A 118 1.98 -10.50 -10.03
CA ILE A 118 1.53 -9.13 -9.73
C ILE A 118 0.06 -8.97 -10.10
N SER A 119 -0.68 -8.32 -9.21
CA SER A 119 -2.08 -7.91 -9.40
C SER A 119 -2.17 -6.39 -9.27
N VAL A 120 -3.27 -5.82 -9.78
CA VAL A 120 -3.56 -4.40 -9.73
C VAL A 120 -4.94 -4.17 -9.10
N SER A 121 -5.11 -3.07 -8.37
CA SER A 121 -6.40 -2.63 -7.84
C SER A 121 -7.31 -2.09 -8.95
N ASP A 122 -8.52 -1.71 -8.58
CA ASP A 122 -9.32 -0.84 -9.44
C ASP A 122 -8.59 0.50 -9.65
N ALA A 123 -8.81 1.11 -10.81
CA ALA A 123 -8.24 2.42 -11.13
C ALA A 123 -9.02 3.53 -10.43
N ALA A 124 -8.30 4.51 -9.93
CA ALA A 124 -8.90 5.68 -9.31
C ALA A 124 -9.46 6.62 -10.38
N ASP A 125 -10.75 6.44 -10.70
CA ASP A 125 -11.37 7.02 -11.89
C ASP A 125 -11.28 8.54 -11.95
N GLY A 126 -11.26 9.20 -10.79
CA GLY A 126 -11.16 10.64 -10.65
C GLY A 126 -9.76 11.22 -10.87
N THR A 127 -8.69 10.41 -10.93
CA THR A 127 -7.29 10.87 -10.86
C THR A 127 -6.61 11.18 -12.19
N ASP A 128 -7.31 11.19 -13.32
CA ASP A 128 -6.68 11.46 -14.63
C ASP A 128 -6.40 12.97 -14.83
N PRO A 129 -5.13 13.44 -14.83
CA PRO A 129 -4.80 14.86 -14.91
C PRO A 129 -5.29 15.51 -16.22
N ARG A 130 -5.42 14.73 -17.29
CA ARG A 130 -5.89 15.22 -18.59
C ARG A 130 -7.34 15.73 -18.57
N VAL A 131 -8.15 15.36 -17.56
CA VAL A 131 -9.51 15.89 -17.43
C VAL A 131 -9.53 17.32 -16.86
N ALA A 132 -8.49 17.71 -16.11
CA ALA A 132 -8.35 19.07 -15.58
C ALA A 132 -7.96 20.09 -16.67
N ASP A 133 -7.26 19.65 -17.72
CA ASP A 133 -6.69 20.50 -18.78
C ASP A 133 -7.67 20.92 -19.90
N THR A 134 -8.98 20.93 -19.64
CA THR A 134 -10.01 21.20 -20.68
C THR A 134 -10.01 22.67 -21.19
N HIS A 135 -9.13 23.55 -20.69
CA HIS A 135 -9.05 24.98 -21.05
C HIS A 135 -7.82 25.41 -21.88
N GLY A 136 -6.99 24.49 -22.40
CA GLY A 136 -5.76 24.86 -23.12
C GLY A 136 -5.31 23.86 -24.19
N ALA A 137 -6.09 23.69 -25.26
CA ALA A 137 -5.75 22.76 -26.34
C ALA A 137 -4.60 23.28 -27.22
N THR A 138 -3.38 22.78 -27.00
CA THR A 138 -2.43 22.36 -28.06
C THR A 138 -1.17 21.76 -27.43
N THR A 139 -1.16 20.45 -27.11
CA THR A 139 -0.03 19.49 -27.22
C THR A 139 -0.43 18.08 -26.70
N GLU A 140 -1.43 17.98 -25.82
CA GLU A 140 -1.77 16.78 -25.01
C GLU A 140 -2.64 15.69 -25.69
N LYS A 141 -3.13 15.87 -26.93
CA LYS A 141 -4.14 14.96 -27.52
C LYS A 141 -3.65 13.50 -27.75
N SER A 142 -2.37 13.22 -27.52
CA SER A 142 -1.76 11.89 -27.66
C SER A 142 -1.34 11.26 -26.33
N ALA A 143 -1.52 11.94 -25.20
CA ALA A 143 -1.14 11.43 -23.88
C ALA A 143 -2.12 10.35 -23.41
N ARG A 144 -1.55 9.24 -22.93
CA ARG A 144 -2.29 8.09 -22.36
C ARG A 144 -2.95 8.49 -21.04
N THR A 145 -4.12 7.92 -20.74
CA THR A 145 -4.78 8.02 -19.41
C THR A 145 -3.81 7.73 -18.27
N GLN A 146 -3.80 8.59 -17.24
CA GLN A 146 -2.93 8.44 -16.05
C GLN A 146 -3.77 8.38 -14.76
N ARG A 147 -4.40 7.24 -14.48
CA ARG A 147 -5.11 7.00 -13.22
C ARG A 147 -4.23 6.29 -12.19
N VAL A 148 -4.36 6.66 -10.93
CA VAL A 148 -3.73 5.97 -9.81
C VAL A 148 -4.31 4.56 -9.68
N VAL A 149 -3.43 3.59 -9.49
CA VAL A 149 -3.72 2.19 -9.17
C VAL A 149 -2.74 1.73 -8.09
N ALA A 150 -3.10 0.72 -7.31
CA ALA A 150 -2.19 0.02 -6.42
C ALA A 150 -1.76 -1.31 -7.05
N LEU A 151 -0.46 -1.48 -7.28
CA LEU A 151 0.13 -2.77 -7.62
C LEU A 151 0.45 -3.54 -6.34
N TYR A 152 0.21 -4.85 -6.35
CA TYR A 152 0.52 -5.71 -5.20
C TYR A 152 0.84 -7.14 -5.65
N ARG A 153 1.54 -7.89 -4.81
CA ARG A 153 1.75 -9.33 -5.06
C ARG A 153 0.46 -10.10 -4.86
N SER A 154 0.18 -11.02 -5.75
CA SER A 154 -1.04 -11.82 -5.73
C SER A 154 -1.08 -12.72 -4.49
N GLY A 155 -2.25 -12.85 -3.87
CA GLY A 155 -2.48 -13.73 -2.72
C GLY A 155 -2.03 -13.20 -1.36
N ILE A 156 -1.54 -11.94 -1.27
CA ILE A 156 -1.18 -11.32 0.01
C ILE A 156 -2.34 -10.59 0.70
N PHE A 157 -3.42 -10.31 -0.04
CA PHE A 157 -4.60 -9.61 0.47
C PHE A 157 -5.85 -10.47 0.41
N ASP A 158 -6.66 -10.39 1.47
CA ASP A 158 -8.01 -10.90 1.46
C ASP A 158 -9.01 -9.92 0.79
N ARG A 159 -10.27 -10.34 0.67
CA ARG A 159 -11.31 -9.51 0.04
C ARG A 159 -11.60 -8.21 0.80
N GLN A 160 -11.43 -8.19 2.12
CA GLN A 160 -11.68 -7.01 2.93
C GLN A 160 -10.57 -5.98 2.73
N GLN A 161 -9.31 -6.41 2.71
CA GLN A 161 -8.15 -5.57 2.45
C GLN A 161 -8.18 -5.00 1.03
N LEU A 162 -8.48 -5.82 0.02
CA LEU A 162 -8.63 -5.34 -1.37
C LEU A 162 -9.75 -4.31 -1.52
N LYS A 163 -10.89 -4.52 -0.85
CA LYS A 163 -12.00 -3.56 -0.88
C LYS A 163 -11.57 -2.18 -0.37
N LYS A 164 -10.66 -2.14 0.61
CA LYS A 164 -10.17 -0.89 1.21
C LYS A 164 -9.19 -0.16 0.31
N LEU A 165 -8.29 -0.87 -0.38
CA LEU A 165 -7.49 -0.28 -1.45
C LEU A 165 -8.39 0.34 -2.53
N ASN A 166 -9.48 -0.35 -2.89
CA ASN A 166 -10.42 0.15 -3.90
C ASN A 166 -11.28 1.33 -3.41
N TYR A 167 -11.48 1.51 -2.10
CA TYR A 167 -12.15 2.70 -1.57
C TYR A 167 -11.32 3.97 -1.76
N VAL A 168 -10.01 3.89 -1.48
CA VAL A 168 -9.10 5.00 -1.80
C VAL A 168 -9.17 5.33 -3.29
N ALA A 169 -9.14 4.30 -4.15
CA ALA A 169 -9.27 4.52 -5.59
C ALA A 169 -10.62 5.15 -5.98
N GLY A 170 -11.72 4.75 -5.35
CA GLY A 170 -13.05 5.30 -5.64
C GLY A 170 -13.21 6.78 -5.27
N GLU A 171 -12.54 7.24 -4.21
CA GLU A 171 -12.68 8.61 -3.70
C GLU A 171 -11.60 9.56 -4.22
N LEU A 172 -10.37 9.07 -4.45
CA LEU A 172 -9.26 9.94 -4.84
C LEU A 172 -9.48 10.56 -6.22
N THR A 173 -9.45 11.88 -6.30
CA THR A 173 -9.56 12.64 -7.55
C THR A 173 -8.25 13.32 -7.95
N THR A 174 -8.20 13.84 -9.18
CA THR A 174 -7.09 14.66 -9.68
C THR A 174 -6.96 15.91 -8.82
N ASP A 175 -8.08 16.57 -8.52
CA ASP A 175 -8.11 17.80 -7.73
C ASP A 175 -7.56 17.54 -6.33
N ASP A 176 -8.01 16.46 -5.68
CA ASP A 176 -7.46 16.04 -4.38
C ASP A 176 -5.95 15.84 -4.43
N LEU A 177 -5.48 15.10 -5.44
CA LEU A 177 -4.06 14.77 -5.54
C LEU A 177 -3.22 16.01 -5.84
N THR A 178 -3.72 16.92 -6.69
CA THR A 178 -3.08 18.21 -6.96
C THR A 178 -3.00 19.07 -5.70
N ASP A 179 -4.10 19.18 -4.94
CA ASP A 179 -4.14 19.96 -3.72
C ASP A 179 -3.21 19.39 -2.65
N LEU A 180 -3.22 18.07 -2.45
CA LEU A 180 -2.38 17.39 -1.48
C LEU A 180 -0.88 17.49 -1.84
N VAL A 181 -0.52 17.31 -3.12
CA VAL A 181 0.86 17.52 -3.57
C VAL A 181 1.27 18.97 -3.34
N GLY A 182 0.41 19.93 -3.64
CA GLY A 182 0.68 21.35 -3.36
C GLY A 182 0.89 21.66 -1.87
N GLN A 183 0.14 21.02 -0.98
CA GLN A 183 0.34 21.13 0.47
C GLN A 183 1.70 20.57 0.90
N VAL A 184 2.12 19.43 0.35
CA VAL A 184 3.41 18.81 0.70
C VAL A 184 4.57 19.63 0.15
N ASP A 185 4.48 20.11 -1.09
CA ASP A 185 5.50 20.94 -1.72
C ASP A 185 5.69 22.29 -0.99
N THR A 186 4.65 22.77 -0.29
CA THR A 186 4.71 23.97 0.57
C THR A 186 5.13 23.67 2.01
N GLY A 187 5.44 22.40 2.34
CA GLY A 187 6.07 21.98 3.59
C GLY A 187 5.19 21.18 4.54
N THR A 188 3.99 20.78 4.14
CA THR A 188 3.16 19.87 4.94
C THR A 188 3.78 18.47 4.95
N ASP A 189 3.83 17.83 6.11
CA ASP A 189 4.27 16.44 6.20
C ASP A 189 3.30 15.52 5.41
N PRO A 190 3.81 14.64 4.52
CA PRO A 190 2.96 13.77 3.69
C PRO A 190 2.00 12.89 4.50
N ALA A 191 2.44 12.37 5.65
CA ALA A 191 1.60 11.53 6.49
C ALA A 191 0.47 12.34 7.13
N VAL A 192 0.73 13.61 7.47
CA VAL A 192 -0.30 14.54 7.97
C VAL A 192 -1.30 14.91 6.88
N ALA A 193 -0.85 15.22 5.67
CA ALA A 193 -1.73 15.52 4.54
C ALA A 193 -2.63 14.32 4.19
N ALA A 194 -2.05 13.12 4.12
CA ALA A 194 -2.78 11.87 3.89
C ALA A 194 -3.84 11.62 4.97
N ARG A 195 -3.48 11.78 6.25
CA ARG A 195 -4.40 11.60 7.38
C ARG A 195 -5.61 12.52 7.27
N ALA A 196 -5.37 13.81 7.00
CA ALA A 196 -6.40 14.82 6.90
C ALA A 196 -7.36 14.53 5.73
N TRP A 197 -6.83 14.10 4.59
CA TRP A 197 -7.67 13.69 3.45
C TRP A 197 -8.54 12.47 3.78
N LEU A 198 -7.96 11.43 4.39
CA LEU A 198 -8.72 10.24 4.79
C LEU A 198 -9.82 10.57 5.81
N ASP A 199 -9.55 11.47 6.77
CA ASP A 199 -10.54 11.95 7.74
C ASP A 199 -11.70 12.69 7.05
N ALA A 200 -11.39 13.55 6.07
CA ALA A 200 -12.41 14.29 5.33
C ALA A 200 -13.33 13.38 4.49
N HIS A 201 -12.83 12.22 4.06
CA HIS A 201 -13.56 11.25 3.26
C HIS A 201 -14.14 10.07 4.07
N ALA A 202 -13.97 10.09 5.40
CA ALA A 202 -14.42 9.03 6.30
C ALA A 202 -13.89 7.62 5.92
N LEU A 203 -12.66 7.57 5.40
CA LEU A 203 -11.96 6.35 4.97
C LEU A 203 -11.08 5.77 6.07
#